data_AF-A0A8T8I4U1-F1
#
_entry.id   AF-A0A8T8I4U1-F1
#
_cell.length_a   1.000
_cell.length_b   1.000
_cell.length_c   1.000
_cell.angle_alpha   90.00
_cell.angle_beta   90.00
_cell.angle_gamma   90.00
#
_symmetry.space_group_name_H-M   'P 1'
#
loop_
_entity.id
_entity.type
_entity.pdbx_description
1 polymer ?
#
loop_
_entity_poly.entity_id
_entity_poly.type
_entity_poly.pdbx_seq_one_letter_code
_entity_poly.pdbx_strand_id
1 'polypeptide(L)'
;VWLLYGVQPRGARVSMQPGLCKGKAHKRSTLGVAGRRVLVSRKWSGKSLADHRHDRKEFVRQLLADVGITQDDQPKRVAWNTVQPGDPNVPPRPHLLLRAVAERRRWKAEYTAALLASAGSLNRSATAQAA
;
A
#
# COMPACT_ATOMS: atom_id res chain seq x y z
N VAL A 1 -7.39 -4.09 -22.93
CA VAL A 1 -6.89 -2.73 -22.65
C VAL A 1 -5.46 -2.75 -22.10
N TRP A 2 -4.99 -3.86 -21.51
CA TRP A 2 -3.74 -3.91 -20.74
C TRP A 2 -2.48 -4.32 -21.50
N LEU A 3 -2.62 -5.22 -22.49
CA LEU A 3 -1.53 -5.52 -23.43
C LEU A 3 -1.07 -4.27 -24.21
N LEU A 4 -1.94 -3.27 -24.39
CA LEU A 4 -1.56 -1.98 -24.99
C LEU A 4 -0.56 -1.21 -24.12
N TYR A 5 -0.51 -1.48 -22.81
CA TYR A 5 0.42 -0.88 -21.85
C TYR A 5 1.53 -1.86 -21.44
N GLY A 6 1.80 -2.90 -22.25
CA GLY A 6 2.81 -3.92 -21.93
C GLY A 6 2.45 -4.84 -20.76
N VAL A 7 1.22 -4.80 -20.25
CA VAL A 7 0.79 -5.64 -19.12
C VAL A 7 0.20 -6.95 -19.65
N GLN A 8 0.96 -8.03 -19.49
CA GLN A 8 0.60 -9.37 -19.95
C GLN A 8 -0.12 -10.17 -18.84
N PRO A 9 -1.31 -10.75 -19.10
CA PRO A 9 -1.98 -11.59 -18.13
C PRO A 9 -1.24 -12.92 -17.93
N ARG A 10 -1.40 -13.50 -16.74
CA ARG A 10 -0.99 -14.86 -16.43
C ARG A 10 -1.73 -15.82 -17.36
N GLY A 11 -0.98 -16.58 -18.16
CA GLY A 11 -1.51 -17.50 -19.16
C GLY A 11 -1.95 -16.83 -20.46
N ALA A 12 -1.26 -15.74 -20.85
CA ALA A 12 -1.44 -15.13 -22.16
C ALA A 12 -1.22 -16.16 -23.29
N ARG A 13 -2.06 -16.07 -24.32
CA ARG A 13 -2.01 -16.94 -25.51
C ARG A 13 -1.84 -16.07 -26.75
N VAL A 14 -1.28 -16.65 -27.81
CA VAL A 14 -1.07 -15.97 -29.10
C VAL A 14 -2.37 -15.40 -29.68
N SER A 15 -3.51 -16.06 -29.43
CA SER A 15 -4.83 -15.59 -29.87
C SER A 15 -5.41 -14.43 -29.06
N MET A 16 -4.75 -13.99 -27.97
CA MET A 16 -5.20 -12.82 -27.22
C MET A 16 -4.83 -11.53 -27.94
N GLN A 17 -5.85 -10.72 -28.26
CA GLN A 17 -5.63 -9.41 -28.84
C GLN A 17 -5.39 -8.34 -27.77
N PRO A 18 -4.39 -7.47 -27.97
CA PRO A 18 -4.29 -6.26 -27.17
C PRO A 18 -5.57 -5.44 -27.21
N GLY A 19 -5.90 -4.77 -26.11
CA GLY A 19 -7.16 -4.02 -26.05
C GLY A 19 -8.41 -4.87 -25.70
N LEU A 20 -8.46 -6.16 -26.04
CA LEU A 20 -9.65 -6.99 -25.87
C LEU A 20 -9.60 -7.86 -24.60
N CYS A 21 -10.62 -7.78 -23.74
CA CYS A 21 -10.76 -8.73 -22.64
C CYS A 21 -12.23 -9.02 -22.30
N LYS A 22 -12.56 -10.30 -22.13
CA LYS A 22 -13.92 -10.77 -21.78
C LYS A 22 -14.28 -10.53 -20.31
N GLY A 23 -13.29 -10.44 -19.42
CA GLY A 23 -13.51 -10.27 -17.98
C GLY A 23 -14.10 -8.90 -17.64
N LYS A 24 -15.20 -8.86 -16.87
CA LYS A 24 -15.82 -7.61 -16.43
C LYS A 24 -14.86 -6.70 -15.66
N ALA A 25 -13.91 -7.25 -14.90
CA ALA A 25 -12.91 -6.45 -14.18
C ALA A 25 -11.90 -5.75 -15.11
N HIS A 26 -11.83 -6.17 -16.38
CA HIS A 26 -10.81 -5.74 -17.33
C HIS A 26 -11.35 -4.86 -18.47
N LYS A 27 -12.64 -4.53 -18.41
CA LYS A 27 -13.26 -3.54 -19.31
C LYS A 27 -12.80 -2.14 -18.89
N ARG A 28 -12.64 -1.23 -19.87
CA ARG A 28 -12.30 0.17 -19.60
C ARG A 28 -13.35 0.86 -18.73
N SER A 29 -14.62 0.57 -18.96
CA SER A 29 -15.75 1.17 -18.23
C SER A 29 -15.81 0.80 -16.75
N THR A 30 -15.19 -0.30 -16.35
CA THR A 30 -15.14 -0.77 -14.95
C THR A 30 -13.79 -0.48 -14.30
N LEU A 31 -12.89 0.21 -15.03
CA LEU A 31 -11.60 0.65 -14.51
C LEU A 31 -11.82 1.63 -13.36
N GLY A 32 -11.19 1.39 -12.21
CA GLY A 32 -11.30 2.28 -11.06
C GLY A 32 -12.58 2.13 -10.24
N VAL A 33 -13.53 1.26 -10.62
CA VAL A 33 -14.67 0.92 -9.75
C VAL A 33 -14.18 0.06 -8.58
N ALA A 34 -14.64 0.34 -7.36
CA ALA A 34 -14.25 -0.44 -6.18
C ALA A 34 -14.63 -1.93 -6.35
N GLY A 35 -13.74 -2.84 -5.94
CA GLY A 35 -14.00 -4.29 -5.93
C GLY A 35 -13.82 -5.05 -7.26
N ARG A 36 -13.64 -4.37 -8.40
CA ARG A 36 -13.45 -5.03 -9.72
C ARG A 36 -12.32 -4.39 -10.53
N ARG A 37 -11.06 -4.66 -10.18
CA ARG A 37 -9.91 -4.00 -10.84
C ARG A 37 -8.86 -5.00 -11.31
N VAL A 38 -8.39 -4.80 -12.54
CA VAL A 38 -7.21 -5.49 -13.09
C VAL A 38 -5.98 -5.24 -12.23
N LEU A 39 -5.84 -4.02 -11.71
CA LEU A 39 -4.69 -3.58 -10.91
C LEU A 39 -4.47 -4.40 -9.64
N VAL A 40 -5.54 -4.93 -9.04
CA VAL A 40 -5.47 -5.77 -7.83
C VAL A 40 -5.58 -7.27 -8.14
N SER A 41 -5.64 -7.64 -9.42
CA SER A 41 -5.78 -9.02 -9.85
C SER A 41 -4.41 -9.66 -10.00
N ARG A 42 -4.12 -10.67 -9.17
CA ARG A 42 -2.94 -11.55 -9.32
C ARG A 42 -2.74 -12.09 -10.73
N LYS A 43 -3.83 -12.29 -11.48
CA LYS A 43 -3.80 -12.81 -12.85
C LYS A 43 -3.34 -11.77 -13.89
N TRP A 44 -3.24 -10.50 -13.53
CA TRP A 44 -2.92 -9.42 -14.46
C TRP A 44 -1.76 -8.55 -14.01
N SER A 45 -1.71 -8.16 -12.74
CA SER A 45 -0.56 -7.43 -12.20
C SER A 45 0.57 -8.36 -11.77
N GLY A 46 0.30 -9.65 -11.58
CA GLY A 46 1.23 -10.59 -10.93
C GLY A 46 1.41 -10.35 -9.42
N LYS A 47 0.94 -9.21 -8.90
CA LYS A 47 1.16 -8.79 -7.51
C LYS A 47 0.34 -9.61 -6.52
N SER A 48 1.01 -10.10 -5.50
CA SER A 48 0.43 -10.75 -4.33
C SER A 48 -0.22 -9.73 -3.37
N LEU A 49 -0.94 -10.23 -2.35
CA LEU A 49 -1.43 -9.38 -1.27
C LEU A 49 -0.28 -8.76 -0.46
N ALA A 50 0.87 -9.44 -0.37
CA ALA A 50 2.07 -8.92 0.27
C ALA A 50 2.65 -7.76 -0.54
N ASP A 51 2.71 -7.90 -1.87
CA ASP A 51 3.21 -6.86 -2.77
C ASP A 51 2.32 -5.61 -2.68
N HIS A 52 1.00 -5.78 -2.67
CA HIS A 52 0.09 -4.65 -2.46
C HIS A 52 0.17 -4.03 -1.06
N ARG A 53 0.60 -4.78 -0.04
CA ARG A 53 0.89 -4.22 1.28
C ARG A 53 2.18 -3.39 1.23
N HIS A 54 3.20 -3.90 0.54
CA HIS A 54 4.46 -3.21 0.32
C HIS A 54 4.26 -1.91 -0.47
N ASP A 55 3.56 -1.95 -1.61
CA ASP A 55 3.22 -0.77 -2.42
C ASP A 55 2.54 0.33 -1.57
N ARG A 56 1.59 -0.06 -0.71
CA ARG A 56 0.90 0.90 0.17
C ARG A 56 1.82 1.45 1.25
N LYS A 57 2.72 0.63 1.82
CA LYS A 57 3.74 1.11 2.78
C LYS A 57 4.68 2.12 2.09
N GLU A 58 5.11 1.80 0.88
CA GLU A 58 6.00 2.65 0.08
C GLU A 58 5.38 4.00 -0.23
N PHE A 59 4.12 4.00 -0.71
CA PHE A 59 3.37 5.23 -0.95
C PHE A 59 3.28 6.12 0.29
N VAL A 60 2.93 5.53 1.45
CA VAL A 60 2.84 6.30 2.71
C VAL A 60 4.21 6.84 3.12
N ARG A 61 5.28 6.06 2.95
CA ARG A 61 6.64 6.51 3.28
C ARG A 61 7.06 7.70 2.41
N GLN A 62 6.83 7.63 1.10
CA GLN A 62 7.13 8.71 0.16
C GLN A 62 6.33 9.96 0.50
N LEU A 63 5.02 9.82 0.72
CA LEU A 63 4.15 10.91 1.12
C LEU A 63 4.60 11.62 2.40
N LEU A 64 5.00 10.86 3.42
CA LEU A 64 5.51 11.44 4.66
C LEU A 64 6.87 12.12 4.44
N ALA A 65 7.75 11.53 3.63
CA ALA A 65 9.05 12.11 3.29
C ALA A 65 8.91 13.45 2.53
N ASP A 66 7.93 13.56 1.64
CA ASP A 66 7.65 14.80 0.87
C ASP A 66 7.34 16.00 1.78
N VAL A 67 6.81 15.75 2.98
CA VAL A 67 6.52 16.79 3.99
C VAL A 67 7.56 16.85 5.12
N GLY A 68 8.71 16.21 4.92
CA GLY A 68 9.84 16.21 5.87
C GLY A 68 9.67 15.28 7.07
N ILE A 69 8.67 14.40 7.09
CA ILE A 69 8.47 13.41 8.15
C ILE A 69 9.20 12.12 7.75
N THR A 70 10.42 11.94 8.26
CA THR A 70 11.18 10.70 8.04
C THR A 70 10.86 9.68 9.13
N GLN A 71 10.45 8.47 8.73
CA GLN A 71 10.37 7.34 9.65
C GLN A 71 11.73 6.65 9.74
N ASP A 72 12.16 6.35 10.97
CA ASP A 72 13.33 5.51 11.24
C ASP A 72 12.98 4.04 10.93
N ASP A 73 13.22 3.62 9.68
CA ASP A 73 13.02 2.24 9.20
C ASP A 73 14.33 1.42 9.33
N GLN A 74 15.33 1.92 10.09
CA GLN A 74 16.57 1.16 10.30
C GLN A 74 16.27 -0.12 11.08
N PRO A 75 16.77 -1.28 10.63
CA PRO A 75 16.58 -2.53 11.34
C PRO A 75 17.31 -2.49 12.68
N LYS A 76 16.57 -2.21 13.75
CA LYS A 76 17.09 -2.31 15.12
C LYS A 76 17.19 -3.77 15.50
N ARG A 77 18.35 -4.19 16.01
CA ARG A 77 18.51 -5.51 16.63
C ARG A 77 17.65 -5.52 17.90
N VAL A 78 16.51 -6.19 17.82
CA VAL A 78 15.59 -6.37 18.95
C VAL A 78 15.63 -7.84 19.38
N ALA A 79 15.73 -8.05 20.69
CA ALA A 79 15.55 -9.37 21.30
C ALA A 79 14.12 -9.45 21.84
N TRP A 80 13.38 -10.49 21.46
CA TRP A 80 12.04 -10.75 21.95
C TRP A 80 12.11 -11.76 23.08
N ASN A 81 11.58 -11.40 24.26
CA ASN A 81 11.48 -12.28 25.42
C ASN A 81 10.01 -12.41 25.85
N THR A 82 9.63 -13.56 26.38
CA THR A 82 8.30 -13.77 26.97
C THR A 82 8.18 -12.97 28.26
N VAL A 83 7.08 -12.22 28.40
CA VAL A 83 6.78 -11.46 29.62
C VAL A 83 6.29 -12.40 30.71
N GLN A 84 6.88 -12.30 31.90
CA GLN A 84 6.41 -13.04 33.08
C GLN A 84 5.23 -12.32 33.75
N PRO A 85 4.28 -13.05 34.37
CA PRO A 85 3.26 -12.43 35.20
C PRO A 85 3.90 -11.58 36.31
N GLY A 86 3.55 -10.29 36.38
CA GLY A 86 4.09 -9.37 37.38
C GLY A 86 5.45 -8.73 37.05
N ASP A 87 5.95 -8.87 35.81
CA ASP A 87 7.19 -8.21 35.39
C ASP A 87 7.11 -6.67 35.59
N PRO A 88 7.96 -6.08 36.46
CA PRO A 88 7.92 -4.65 36.74
C PRO A 88 8.35 -3.79 35.55
N ASN A 89 9.01 -4.38 34.54
CA ASN A 89 9.43 -3.67 33.33
C ASN A 89 8.31 -3.55 32.29
N VAL A 90 7.16 -4.21 32.51
CA VAL A 90 6.03 -4.18 31.58
C VAL A 90 4.95 -3.24 32.11
N PRO A 91 4.62 -2.17 31.37
CA PRO A 91 3.55 -1.27 31.77
C PRO A 91 2.22 -2.02 31.91
N PRO A 92 1.34 -1.60 32.85
CA PRO A 92 0.01 -2.15 32.97
C PRO A 92 -0.75 -2.12 31.64
N ARG A 93 -1.61 -3.12 31.42
CA ARG A 93 -2.39 -3.25 30.18
C ARG A 93 -3.13 -1.96 29.76
N PRO A 94 -3.77 -1.18 30.66
CA PRO A 94 -4.38 0.09 30.28
C PRO A 94 -3.40 1.08 29.65
N HIS A 95 -2.16 1.16 30.13
CA HIS A 95 -1.14 2.05 29.58
C HIS A 95 -0.73 1.62 28.17
N LEU A 96 -0.58 0.31 27.94
CA LEU A 96 -0.29 -0.24 26.61
C LEU A 96 -1.40 0.09 25.60
N LEU A 97 -2.66 -0.04 26.02
CA LEU A 97 -3.81 0.30 25.19
C LEU A 97 -3.85 1.80 24.87
N LEU A 98 -3.67 2.66 25.88
CA LEU A 98 -3.65 4.11 25.68
C LEU A 98 -2.49 4.53 24.76
N ARG A 99 -1.30 3.94 24.91
CA ARG A 99 -0.16 4.17 24.03
C ARG A 99 -0.47 3.77 22.58
N ALA A 100 -1.07 2.59 22.37
CA ALA A 100 -1.45 2.13 21.03
C ALA A 100 -2.51 3.03 20.37
N VAL A 101 -3.47 3.54 21.16
CA VAL A 101 -4.48 4.50 20.68
C VAL A 101 -3.85 5.84 20.33
N ALA A 102 -2.98 6.37 21.19
CA ALA A 102 -2.25 7.61 20.96
C ALA A 102 -1.39 7.52 19.69
N GLU A 103 -0.66 6.41 19.51
CA GLU A 103 0.15 6.16 18.32
C GLU A 103 -0.71 6.12 17.04
N ARG A 104 -1.83 5.39 17.05
CA ARG A 104 -2.74 5.34 15.91
C ARG A 104 -3.33 6.72 15.58
N ARG A 105 -3.66 7.52 16.60
CA ARG A 105 -4.16 8.90 16.41
C ARG A 105 -3.08 9.78 15.78
N ARG A 106 -1.84 9.70 16.28
CA ARG A 106 -0.69 10.41 15.74
C ARG A 106 -0.46 10.07 14.27
N TRP A 107 -0.37 8.78 13.91
CA TRP A 107 -0.16 8.36 12.52
C TRP A 107 -1.28 8.83 11.58
N LYS A 108 -2.55 8.78 12.04
CA LYS A 108 -3.67 9.29 11.25
C LYS A 108 -3.55 10.80 11.02
N ALA A 109 -3.16 11.57 12.04
CA ALA A 109 -2.96 12.99 11.93
C ALA A 109 -1.80 13.33 10.97
N GLU A 110 -0.65 12.67 11.12
CA GLU A 110 0.51 12.82 10.23
C GLU A 110 0.15 12.52 8.76
N TYR A 111 -0.52 11.39 8.51
CA TYR A 111 -0.97 11.03 7.16
C TYR A 111 -1.96 12.04 6.58
N THR A 112 -2.91 12.53 7.40
CA THR A 112 -3.90 13.52 6.94
C THR A 112 -3.24 14.86 6.64
N ALA A 113 -2.32 15.32 7.49
CA ALA A 113 -1.54 16.53 7.27
C ALA A 113 -0.67 16.42 6.00
N ALA A 114 -0.02 15.27 5.80
CA ALA A 114 0.77 15.01 4.61
C ALA A 114 -0.09 15.01 3.34
N LEU A 115 -1.27 14.39 3.37
CA LEU A 115 -2.23 14.46 2.26
C LEU A 115 -2.68 15.90 1.94
N LEU A 116 -2.91 16.73 2.96
CA LEU A 116 -3.34 18.12 2.76
C LEU A 116 -2.21 18.97 2.15
N ALA A 117 -0.98 18.82 2.64
CA ALA A 117 0.18 19.54 2.11
C ALA A 117 0.55 19.11 0.68
N SER A 118 0.32 17.84 0.34
CA SER A 118 0.67 17.24 -0.94
C SER A 118 -0.45 17.31 -2.00
N ALA A 119 -1.61 17.88 -1.66
CA ALA A 119 -2.76 17.98 -2.56
C ALA A 119 -2.48 18.77 -3.84
N GLY A 120 -1.37 19.54 -3.89
CA GLY A 120 -0.87 20.21 -5.09
C GLY A 120 0.17 19.44 -5.92
N SER A 121 0.74 18.33 -5.42
CA SER A 121 1.92 17.67 -6.03
C SER A 121 1.78 16.18 -6.35
N LEU A 122 0.82 15.45 -5.78
CA LEU A 122 0.79 13.98 -5.94
C LEU A 122 0.16 13.51 -7.25
N ASN A 123 1.00 12.97 -8.13
CA ASN A 123 0.57 12.04 -9.17
C ASN A 123 0.07 10.75 -8.50
N ARG A 124 -1.25 10.58 -8.40
CA ARG A 124 -1.92 9.40 -7.81
C ARG A 124 -1.90 8.17 -8.72
N SER A 125 -1.06 8.18 -9.76
CA SER A 125 -0.89 7.05 -10.67
C SER A 125 -0.14 5.90 -9.99
N ALA A 126 -0.63 4.68 -10.18
CA ALA A 126 0.02 3.46 -9.68
C ALA A 126 1.25 3.03 -10.52
N THR A 127 1.62 3.82 -11.53
CA THR A 127 2.77 3.60 -12.41
C THR A 127 3.53 4.91 -12.57
N ALA A 128 4.86 4.84 -12.50
CA ALA A 128 5.73 5.94 -12.92
C ALA A 128 5.39 6.32 -14.37
N GLN A 129 5.36 7.62 -14.68
CA GLN A 129 5.28 8.06 -16.07
C GLN A 129 6.56 7.58 -16.78
N ALA A 130 6.39 6.79 -17.83
CA ALA A 130 7.50 6.43 -18.70
C ALA A 130 8.05 7.71 -19.35
N ALA A 131 9.37 7.84 -19.35
CA ALA A 131 10.11 8.92 -20.01
C ALA A 131 10.02 8.78 -21.54
#